data_AF-A0A7Z9BKD2-F1
#
_entry.id   AF-A0A7Z9BKD2-F1
#
_cell.length_a   1.000
_cell.length_b   1.000
_cell.length_c   1.000
_cell.angle_alpha   90.00
_cell.angle_beta   90.00
_cell.angle_gamma   90.00
#
_symmetry.space_group_name_H-M   'P 1'
#
loop_
_entity.id
_entity.type
_entity.pdbx_description
1 polymer ?
#
loop_
_entity_poly.entity_id
_entity_poly.type
_entity_poly.pdbx_seq_one_letter_code
_entity_poly.pdbx_strand_id
1 'polypeptide(L)'
;MLSSIKQQVVVGRNGKIEIHTSDLAEGIVVEVIILVKQDVFNTHTNPSIQQDEREHLLSTQANRYHLMTAIQNIETKTNLVSFTHEEWNEEYNITRN
;
A
#
# COMPACT_ATOMS: atom_id res chain seq x y z
N MET A 1 24.42 22.71 -7.30
CA MET A 1 23.10 23.35 -7.16
C MET A 1 22.18 22.33 -6.52
N LEU A 2 21.67 22.58 -5.31
CA LEU A 2 20.76 21.67 -4.63
C LEU A 2 19.41 21.72 -5.37
N SER A 3 19.00 20.61 -5.98
CA SER A 3 17.78 20.56 -6.80
C SER A 3 16.54 20.08 -6.03
N SER A 4 16.73 19.32 -4.96
CA SER A 4 15.64 18.81 -4.12
C SER A 4 16.15 18.32 -2.77
N ILE A 5 15.26 18.32 -1.77
CA ILE A 5 15.49 17.76 -0.43
C ILE A 5 14.39 16.74 -0.16
N LYS A 6 14.78 15.52 0.23
CA LYS A 6 13.84 14.48 0.68
C LYS A 6 14.14 14.17 2.15
N GLN A 7 13.20 14.52 3.03
CA GLN A 7 13.33 14.33 4.47
C GLN A 7 12.08 13.64 5.03
N GLN A 8 12.26 12.65 5.90
CA GLN A 8 11.18 12.07 6.69
C GLN A 8 11.23 12.66 8.11
N VAL A 9 10.13 13.26 8.56
CA VAL A 9 10.00 13.81 9.91
C VAL A 9 8.66 13.49 10.51
N VAL A 10 8.61 13.55 11.84
CA VAL A 10 7.38 13.55 12.62
C VAL A 10 6.94 14.99 12.84
N VAL A 11 5.64 15.24 12.71
CA VAL A 11 5.06 16.55 12.99
C VAL A 11 5.21 16.87 14.48
N GLY A 12 5.89 17.97 14.78
CA GLY A 12 6.14 18.42 16.15
C GLY A 12 4.94 19.11 16.80
N ARG A 13 5.15 19.67 18.00
CA ARG A 13 4.12 20.48 18.68
C ARG A 13 3.62 21.60 17.77
N ASN A 14 2.31 21.81 17.78
CA ASN A 14 1.59 22.82 17.00
C ASN A 14 1.67 22.63 15.48
N GLY A 15 1.89 21.40 15.00
CA GLY A 15 1.90 21.12 13.56
C GLY A 15 3.19 21.52 12.85
N LYS A 16 4.25 21.90 13.58
CA LYS A 16 5.50 22.39 13.01
C LYS A 16 6.31 21.24 12.39
N ILE A 17 6.85 21.48 11.20
CA ILE A 17 7.82 20.62 10.51
C ILE A 17 9.09 21.45 10.31
N GLU A 18 10.25 20.90 10.67
CA GLU A 18 11.55 21.55 10.52
C GLU A 18 12.38 20.87 9.44
N ILE A 19 12.91 21.66 8.51
CA ILE A 19 13.85 21.19 7.51
C ILE A 19 15.24 21.35 8.09
N HIS A 20 15.95 20.25 8.32
CA HIS A 20 17.29 20.28 8.90
C HIS A 20 18.35 20.28 7.78
N THR A 21 18.47 21.41 7.07
CA THR A 21 19.57 21.61 6.12
C THR A 21 20.19 23.00 6.26
N SER A 22 21.50 23.08 6.03
CA SER A 22 22.26 24.33 5.97
C SER A 22 22.42 24.87 4.55
N ASP A 23 21.89 24.16 3.54
CA ASP A 23 22.16 24.44 2.12
C ASP A 23 21.15 25.38 1.46
N LEU A 24 20.13 25.83 2.19
CA LEU A 24 19.17 26.83 1.71
C LEU A 24 19.62 28.22 2.13
N ALA A 25 20.16 28.98 1.20
CA ALA A 25 20.54 30.38 1.44
C ALA A 25 19.30 31.27 1.63
N GLU A 26 19.47 32.34 2.39
CA GLU A 26 18.41 33.33 2.62
C GLU A 26 17.94 33.95 1.29
N GLY A 27 16.62 34.12 1.13
CA GLY A 27 16.01 34.70 -0.06
C GLY A 27 15.76 33.73 -1.22
N ILE A 28 16.09 32.44 -1.09
CA ILE A 28 15.77 31.43 -2.11
C ILE A 28 14.27 31.09 -2.07
N VAL A 29 13.63 31.14 -3.23
CA VAL A 29 12.26 30.67 -3.43
C VAL A 29 12.26 29.15 -3.52
N VAL A 30 11.44 28.49 -2.70
CA VAL A 30 11.32 27.02 -2.66
C VAL A 30 9.86 26.59 -2.79
N GLU A 31 9.65 25.43 -3.42
CA GLU A 31 8.37 24.72 -3.44
C GLU A 31 8.40 23.60 -2.39
N VAL A 32 7.32 23.47 -1.61
CA VAL A 32 7.23 22.47 -0.54
C VAL A 32 6.14 21.44 -0.88
N ILE A 33 6.54 20.17 -0.97
CA ILE A 33 5.63 19.04 -1.15
C ILE A 33 5.57 18.25 0.16
N ILE A 34 4.39 18.16 0.77
CA ILE A 34 4.17 17.40 2.01
C ILE A 34 3.44 16.09 1.68
N LEU A 35 4.10 14.97 1.94
CA LEU A 35 3.54 13.63 1.80
C LEU A 35 3.26 13.06 3.18
N VAL A 36 1.99 12.95 3.55
CA VAL A 36 1.56 12.35 4.82
C VAL A 36 1.56 10.82 4.67
N LYS A 37 2.31 10.12 5.54
CA LYS A 37 2.22 8.66 5.62
C LYS A 37 0.93 8.28 6.35
N GLN A 38 0.06 7.52 5.68
CA GLN A 38 -1.27 7.19 6.20
C GLN A 38 -1.25 6.31 7.45
N ASP A 39 -0.15 5.59 7.71
CA ASP A 39 -0.02 4.63 8.81
C ASP A 39 -0.25 5.23 10.21
N VAL A 40 -0.25 6.56 10.35
CA VAL A 40 -0.39 7.29 11.63
C VAL A 40 -1.75 8.01 11.78
N PHE A 41 -2.52 8.18 10.71
CA PHE A 41 -3.74 9.03 10.68
C PHE A 41 -5.04 8.25 10.40
N ASN A 42 -5.11 6.98 10.81
CA ASN A 42 -6.34 6.20 10.75
C ASN A 42 -7.34 6.60 11.84
N THR A 43 -7.84 7.83 11.75
CA THR A 43 -9.17 8.20 12.25
C THR A 43 -9.79 9.22 11.29
N HIS A 44 -10.69 8.72 10.44
CA HIS A 44 -11.84 9.42 9.87
C HIS A 44 -11.74 10.30 8.61
N THR A 45 -10.77 10.11 7.70
CA THR A 45 -10.94 10.57 6.31
C THR A 45 -10.10 9.74 5.34
N ASN A 46 -10.75 8.95 4.48
CA ASN A 46 -10.13 8.14 3.41
C ASN A 46 -9.16 8.97 2.55
N PRO A 47 -7.97 8.44 2.24
CA PRO A 47 -7.74 8.05 0.84
C PRO A 47 -6.78 6.85 0.70
N SER A 48 -7.25 5.77 0.06
CA SER A 48 -6.43 4.88 -0.79
C SER A 48 -5.04 4.45 -0.27
N ILE A 49 -4.89 4.01 0.99
CA ILE A 49 -3.64 3.41 1.46
C ILE A 49 -4.00 2.16 2.27
N GLN A 50 -3.67 1.00 1.69
CA GLN A 50 -3.75 -0.33 2.28
C GLN A 50 -5.00 -0.55 3.11
N GLN A 51 -6.13 -0.81 2.45
CA GLN A 51 -7.17 -1.58 3.14
C GLN A 51 -6.45 -2.84 3.64
N ASP A 52 -6.40 -3.04 4.96
CA ASP A 52 -5.86 -4.27 5.55
C ASP A 52 -6.48 -5.42 4.74
N GLU A 53 -5.66 -6.23 4.09
CA GLU A 53 -6.16 -7.25 3.16
C GLU A 53 -7.16 -8.17 3.87
N ARG A 54 -7.02 -8.31 5.18
CA ARG A 54 -7.97 -9.01 6.05
C ARG A 54 -9.32 -8.29 6.11
N GLU A 55 -9.33 -6.97 6.26
CA GLU A 55 -10.54 -6.16 6.24
C GLU A 55 -11.23 -6.21 4.88
N HIS A 56 -10.46 -6.23 3.78
CA HIS A 56 -11.01 -6.39 2.43
C HIS A 56 -11.67 -7.76 2.23
N LEU A 57 -10.96 -8.84 2.54
CA LEU A 57 -11.45 -10.21 2.38
C LEU A 57 -12.70 -10.47 3.23
N LEU A 58 -12.85 -9.77 4.36
CA LEU A 58 -13.98 -9.92 5.27
C LEU A 58 -15.08 -8.86 5.11
N SER A 59 -14.90 -7.88 4.23
CA SER A 59 -15.80 -6.72 4.09
C SER A 59 -17.22 -7.08 3.65
N THR A 60 -17.38 -8.02 2.71
CA THR A 60 -18.69 -8.42 2.17
C THR A 60 -19.07 -9.86 2.56
N GLN A 61 -20.37 -10.15 2.60
CA GLN A 61 -20.86 -11.51 2.87
C GLN A 61 -20.39 -12.51 1.80
N ALA A 62 -20.35 -12.09 0.54
CA ALA A 62 -19.85 -12.91 -0.56
C ALA A 62 -18.36 -13.24 -0.38
N ASN A 63 -17.51 -12.25 -0.09
CA ASN A 63 -16.08 -12.46 0.11
C ASN A 63 -15.81 -13.38 1.30
N ARG A 64 -16.54 -13.19 2.42
CA ARG A 64 -16.46 -14.09 3.58
C ARG A 64 -16.81 -15.54 3.22
N TYR A 65 -17.90 -15.74 2.48
CA TYR A 65 -18.32 -17.07 2.05
C TYR A 65 -17.26 -17.73 1.16
N HIS A 66 -16.72 -17.00 0.17
CA HIS A 66 -15.67 -17.50 -0.70
C HIS A 66 -14.39 -17.86 0.05
N LEU A 67 -13.94 -17.00 0.98
CA LEU A 67 -12.76 -17.25 1.79
C LEU A 67 -12.92 -18.50 2.67
N MET A 68 -14.03 -18.62 3.39
CA MET A 68 -14.27 -19.78 4.26
C MET A 68 -14.39 -21.08 3.46
N THR A 69 -15.03 -21.02 2.28
CA THR A 69 -15.11 -22.17 1.37
C THR A 69 -13.73 -22.57 0.85
N ALA A 70 -12.87 -21.61 0.49
CA ALA A 70 -11.52 -21.88 0.03
C ALA A 70 -10.66 -22.52 1.13
N ILE A 71 -10.74 -22.02 2.37
CA ILE A 71 -10.08 -22.62 3.53
C ILE A 71 -10.57 -24.06 3.74
N GLN A 72 -11.88 -24.27 3.74
CA GLN A 72 -12.48 -25.59 3.91
C GLN A 72 -11.97 -26.58 2.86
N ASN A 73 -11.94 -26.17 1.58
CA ASN A 73 -11.46 -26.99 0.46
C ASN A 73 -9.99 -27.42 0.64
N ILE A 74 -9.14 -26.55 1.18
CA ILE A 74 -7.74 -26.86 1.48
C ILE A 74 -7.65 -27.89 2.62
N GLU A 75 -8.40 -27.69 3.70
CA GLU A 75 -8.42 -28.59 4.86
C GLU A 75 -8.92 -29.99 4.48
N THR A 76 -9.97 -30.07 3.67
CA THR A 76 -10.55 -31.35 3.22
C THR A 76 -9.84 -31.94 2.00
N LYS A 77 -8.88 -31.21 1.40
CA LYS A 77 -8.19 -31.57 0.16
C LYS A 77 -9.16 -31.87 -0.99
N THR A 78 -10.27 -31.13 -1.06
CA THR A 78 -11.30 -31.27 -2.10
C THR A 78 -11.31 -30.03 -2.99
N ASN A 79 -11.62 -30.19 -4.27
CA ASN A 79 -11.72 -29.07 -5.22
C ASN A 79 -10.43 -28.23 -5.34
N LEU A 80 -9.27 -28.87 -5.24
CA LEU A 80 -7.98 -28.23 -5.42
C LEU A 80 -7.46 -28.49 -6.85
N VAL A 81 -6.90 -27.45 -7.46
CA VAL A 81 -6.14 -27.55 -8.70
C VAL A 81 -4.71 -27.19 -8.37
N SER A 82 -3.76 -28.08 -8.69
CA SER A 82 -2.33 -27.85 -8.51
C SER A 82 -1.66 -27.72 -9.86
N PHE A 83 -0.91 -26.64 -10.04
CA PHE A 83 -0.08 -26.40 -11.20
C PHE A 83 1.22 -25.74 -10.73
N THR A 84 2.28 -26.00 -11.48
CA THR A 84 3.57 -25.33 -11.36
C THR A 84 3.51 -23.94 -11.99
N HIS A 85 4.49 -23.09 -11.67
CA HIS A 85 4.54 -21.75 -12.25
C HIS A 85 4.71 -21.79 -13.77
N GLU A 86 5.46 -22.78 -14.25
CA GLU A 86 5.70 -23.07 -15.66
C GLU A 86 4.39 -23.46 -16.38
N GLU A 87 3.62 -24.40 -15.83
CA GLU A 87 2.33 -24.83 -16.39
C GLU A 87 1.31 -23.69 -16.49
N TRP A 88 1.25 -22.80 -15.50
CA TRP A 88 0.38 -21.63 -15.54
C TRP A 88 0.74 -20.65 -16.67
N ASN A 89 2.04 -20.43 -16.86
CA ASN A 89 2.53 -19.48 -17.86
C ASN A 89 2.29 -20.00 -19.29
N GLU A 90 2.40 -21.30 -19.52
CA GLU A 90 2.15 -21.90 -20.83
C GLU A 90 0.66 -21.89 -21.20
N GLU A 91 -0.23 -22.13 -20.24
CA GLU A 91 -1.66 -22.29 -20.51
C GLU A 91 -2.43 -20.95 -20.56
N TYR A 92 -2.02 -19.95 -19.76
CA TYR A 92 -2.81 -18.71 -19.58
C TYR A 92 -2.05 -17.41 -19.87
N ASN A 93 -0.74 -17.43 -20.06
CA ASN A 93 0.04 -16.27 -20.48
C ASN A 93 0.18 -16.24 -22.02
N ILE A 94 -0.94 -16.04 -22.71
CA ILE A 94 -0.91 -15.61 -24.11
C ILE A 94 -0.41 -14.17 -24.11
N THR A 95 0.91 -13.97 -24.06
CA THR A 95 1.54 -12.72 -24.46
C THR A 95 1.10 -12.44 -25.90
N ARG A 96 0.19 -11.48 -26.07
CA ARG A 96 -0.13 -10.86 -27.36
C ARG A 96 1.19 -10.34 -27.97
N ASN A 97 1.70 -11.04 -28.98
CA ASN A 97 2.66 -10.49 -29.93
C ASN A 97 1.97 -9.46 -30.85
#